data_AF-A0A968H6K0-F1
#
_entry.id   AF-A0A968H6K0-F1
#
_cell.length_a   1.000
_cell.length_b   1.000
_cell.length_c   1.000
_cell.angle_alpha   90.00
_cell.angle_beta   90.00
_cell.angle_gamma   90.00
#
_symmetry.space_group_name_H-M   'P 1'
#
loop_
_entity.id
_entity.type
_entity.pdbx_description
1 polymer ?
#
loop_
_entity_poly.entity_id
_entity_poly.type
_entity_poly.pdbx_seq_one_letter_code
_entity_poly.pdbx_strand_id
1 'polypeptide(L)'
;MAVKFFGQFLVEQDAVTGESLLHAIELQERTNLKLGEMAVTLGFITQRDIDTAHAAQLSKDMKLGDLLVDLGFLTKAQLDEVISRQKATHLYIGEALVKIGALTAEKLEYYLEKFKADQAPYIAERVELPDWLQEHRSVWEITVDLTYKMITRVIGIQFRPGKFFETDCIRPNEMYAAMDLCGDLTARYLLSVSGGLQKSIARAILRENDVEGESEEILEDTVMEFVNIVLGNVAAKASQTGVTIDINPPITLHAPPEGMPVPSGYRGLVFPIHVGDDDLMELVLLVKL
;
A
#
# COMPACT_ATOMS: atom_id res chain seq x y z
N MET A 1 5.74 -10.98 15.70
CA MET A 1 5.75 -9.60 16.24
C MET A 1 5.48 -8.69 15.06
N ALA A 2 4.68 -7.63 15.18
CA ALA A 2 4.23 -6.87 14.01
C ALA A 2 5.37 -6.26 13.18
N VAL A 3 5.10 -5.93 11.90
CA VAL A 3 5.96 -5.03 11.10
C VAL A 3 6.03 -3.71 11.87
N LYS A 4 7.24 -3.33 12.31
CA LYS A 4 7.46 -2.13 13.13
C LYS A 4 7.81 -0.96 12.22
N PHE A 5 7.35 0.24 12.56
CA PHE A 5 7.94 1.44 11.98
C PHE A 5 9.32 1.66 12.57
N PHE A 6 10.25 2.19 11.77
CA PHE A 6 11.63 2.39 12.21
C PHE A 6 11.73 3.24 13.49
N GLY A 7 10.91 4.29 13.62
CA GLY A 7 10.85 5.11 14.84
C GLY A 7 10.44 4.30 16.08
N GLN A 8 9.43 3.44 15.96
CA GLN A 8 8.99 2.57 17.07
C GLN A 8 10.06 1.54 17.42
N PHE A 9 10.71 0.94 16.40
CA PHE A 9 11.83 0.04 16.61
C PHE A 9 12.96 0.70 17.41
N LEU A 10 13.30 1.96 17.10
CA LEU A 10 14.32 2.70 17.85
C LEU A 10 13.94 2.92 19.32
N VAL A 11 12.66 3.20 19.62
CA VAL A 11 12.18 3.35 21.00
C VAL A 11 12.28 2.02 21.75
N GLU A 12 11.88 0.92 21.13
CA GLU A 12 11.96 -0.42 21.74
C GLU A 12 13.39 -0.93 21.94
N GLN A 13 14.34 -0.46 21.13
CA GLN A 13 15.77 -0.73 21.31
C GLN A 13 16.44 0.22 22.33
N ASP A 14 15.66 1.07 23.02
CA ASP A 14 16.15 2.14 23.89
C ASP A 14 17.17 3.08 23.19
N ALA A 15 17.09 3.17 21.85
CA ALA A 15 18.00 3.96 21.04
C ALA A 15 17.62 5.45 21.05
N VAL A 16 16.31 5.73 21.15
CA VAL A 16 15.73 7.07 21.27
C VAL A 16 14.56 7.04 22.25
N THR A 17 14.25 8.16 22.89
CA THR A 17 13.06 8.27 23.75
C THR A 17 11.82 8.56 22.92
N GLY A 18 10.63 8.22 23.44
CA GLY A 18 9.36 8.59 22.81
C GLY A 18 9.21 10.11 22.60
N GLU A 19 9.71 10.91 23.54
CA GLU A 19 9.76 12.37 23.43
C GLU A 19 10.69 12.83 22.29
N SER A 20 11.86 12.22 22.15
CA SER A 20 12.78 12.52 21.05
C SER A 20 12.19 12.14 19.70
N LEU A 21 11.48 11.01 19.64
CA LEU A 21 10.77 10.60 18.44
C LEU A 21 9.67 11.59 18.06
N LEU A 22 8.90 12.09 19.04
CA LEU A 22 7.88 13.11 18.80
C LEU A 22 8.49 14.40 18.24
N HIS A 23 9.55 14.91 18.85
CA HIS A 23 10.25 16.10 18.35
C HIS A 23 10.81 15.90 16.92
N ALA A 24 11.27 14.69 16.58
CA ALA A 24 11.72 14.39 15.23
C ALA A 24 10.56 14.33 14.23
N ILE A 25 9.39 13.83 14.63
CA ILE A 25 8.16 13.87 13.82
C ILE A 25 7.74 15.32 13.57
N GLU A 26 7.72 16.17 14.61
CA GLU A 26 7.39 17.59 14.46
C GLU A 26 8.38 18.31 13.51
N LEU A 27 9.68 18.01 13.61
CA LEU A 27 10.68 18.55 12.69
C LEU A 27 10.43 18.07 11.25
N GLN A 28 10.08 16.79 11.09
CA GLN A 28 9.75 16.20 9.80
C GLN A 28 8.52 16.88 9.18
N GLU A 29 7.43 17.05 9.94
CA GLU A 29 6.21 17.71 9.50
C GLU A 29 6.44 19.17 9.10
N ARG A 30 7.30 19.88 9.83
CA ARG A 30 7.66 21.27 9.49
C ARG A 30 8.57 21.40 8.28
N THR A 31 9.37 20.37 7.98
CA THR A 31 10.36 20.41 6.89
C THR A 31 9.79 19.87 5.58
N ASN A 32 8.95 18.84 5.66
CA ASN A 32 8.39 18.17 4.49
C ASN A 32 7.20 18.94 3.93
N LEU A 33 7.48 19.89 3.06
CA LEU A 33 6.45 20.66 2.37
C LEU A 33 5.52 19.75 1.57
N LYS A 34 4.22 20.05 1.64
CA LYS A 34 3.21 19.44 0.76
C LYS A 34 3.44 19.89 -0.68
N LEU A 35 2.87 19.17 -1.65
CA LEU A 35 3.09 19.43 -3.06
C LEU A 35 2.71 20.87 -3.44
N GLY A 36 1.56 21.36 -2.96
CA GLY A 36 1.13 22.75 -3.18
C GLY A 36 2.08 23.78 -2.56
N GLU A 37 2.52 23.57 -1.32
CA GLU A 37 3.47 24.45 -0.64
C GLU A 37 4.83 24.51 -1.35
N MET A 38 5.31 23.37 -1.86
CA MET A 38 6.51 23.30 -2.68
C MET A 38 6.32 24.04 -4.01
N ALA A 39 5.19 23.87 -4.68
CA ALA A 39 4.87 24.57 -5.92
C ALA A 39 4.79 26.10 -5.75
N VAL A 40 4.26 26.57 -4.61
CA VAL A 40 4.28 28.00 -4.22
C VAL A 40 5.70 28.47 -3.93
N THR A 41 6.49 27.67 -3.21
CA THR A 41 7.90 27.99 -2.89
C THR A 41 8.76 28.10 -4.15
N LEU A 42 8.48 27.29 -5.17
CA LEU A 42 9.13 27.36 -6.49
C LEU A 42 8.60 28.50 -7.37
N GLY A 43 7.54 29.20 -6.94
CA GLY A 43 6.94 30.32 -7.66
C GLY A 43 6.12 29.91 -8.89
N PHE A 44 5.74 28.64 -8.99
CA PHE A 44 4.95 28.15 -10.14
C PHE A 44 3.47 28.46 -10.00
N ILE A 45 2.96 28.47 -8.78
CA ILE A 45 1.57 28.78 -8.46
C ILE A 45 1.47 29.69 -7.24
N THR A 46 0.30 30.25 -7.01
CA THR A 46 -0.06 31.04 -5.84
C THR A 46 -0.98 30.26 -4.90
N GLN A 47 -1.13 30.74 -3.66
CA GLN A 47 -2.09 30.16 -2.71
C GLN A 47 -3.53 30.18 -3.27
N ARG A 48 -3.89 31.22 -4.03
CA ARG A 48 -5.20 31.31 -4.68
C ARG A 48 -5.45 30.20 -5.69
N ASP A 49 -4.42 29.77 -6.41
CA ASP A 49 -4.52 28.71 -7.41
C ASP A 49 -4.77 27.36 -6.72
N ILE A 50 -4.12 27.14 -5.57
CA ILE A 50 -4.37 25.98 -4.70
C ILE A 50 -5.82 25.98 -4.18
N ASP A 51 -6.29 27.12 -3.66
CA ASP A 51 -7.66 27.22 -3.13
C ASP A 51 -8.70 26.97 -4.23
N THR A 52 -8.43 27.46 -5.45
CA THR A 52 -9.27 27.22 -6.63
C THR A 52 -9.27 25.75 -7.04
N ALA A 53 -8.10 25.10 -7.02
CA ALA A 53 -7.99 23.68 -7.29
C ALA A 53 -8.71 22.83 -6.23
N HIS A 54 -8.61 23.16 -4.95
CA HIS A 54 -9.34 22.47 -3.88
C HIS A 54 -10.86 22.59 -4.02
N ALA A 55 -11.36 23.78 -4.40
CA ALA A 55 -12.78 23.95 -4.68
C ALA A 55 -13.25 23.10 -5.87
N ALA A 56 -12.42 22.98 -6.91
CA ALA A 56 -12.71 22.12 -8.06
C ALA A 56 -12.63 20.62 -7.72
N GLN A 57 -11.75 20.22 -6.79
CA GLN A 57 -11.55 18.84 -6.34
C GLN A 57 -12.81 18.25 -5.68
N LEU A 58 -13.69 19.07 -5.11
CA LEU A 58 -15.00 18.63 -4.59
C LEU A 58 -15.95 18.11 -5.68
N SER A 59 -15.67 18.40 -6.95
CA SER A 59 -16.49 18.02 -8.11
C SER A 59 -15.76 17.10 -9.10
N LYS A 60 -14.45 16.89 -8.92
CA LYS A 60 -13.60 16.06 -9.77
C LYS A 60 -12.71 15.20 -8.87
N ASP A 61 -12.86 13.89 -8.97
CA ASP A 61 -12.01 12.94 -8.26
C ASP A 61 -10.62 12.84 -8.95
N MET A 62 -9.79 13.86 -8.70
CA MET A 62 -8.44 13.99 -9.27
C MET A 62 -7.45 14.42 -8.19
N LYS A 63 -6.21 13.94 -8.31
CA LYS A 63 -5.12 14.36 -7.43
C LYS A 63 -4.79 15.84 -7.66
N LEU A 64 -4.47 16.58 -6.59
CA LEU A 64 -4.19 18.01 -6.64
C LEU A 64 -3.15 18.39 -7.72
N GLY A 65 -2.07 17.62 -7.86
CA GLY A 65 -1.04 17.88 -8.87
C GLY A 65 -1.59 17.80 -10.30
N ASP A 66 -2.34 16.76 -10.61
CA ASP A 66 -2.96 16.57 -11.93
C ASP A 66 -4.05 17.60 -12.18
N LEU A 67 -4.80 17.97 -11.14
CA LEU A 67 -5.83 19.00 -11.21
C LEU A 67 -5.24 20.39 -11.45
N LEU A 68 -4.10 20.72 -10.84
CA LEU A 68 -3.38 21.97 -11.10
C LEU A 68 -2.89 22.04 -12.57
N VAL A 69 -2.57 20.89 -13.17
CA VAL A 69 -2.23 20.82 -14.60
C VAL A 69 -3.48 20.94 -15.49
N ASP A 70 -4.58 20.25 -15.14
CA ASP A 70 -5.86 20.32 -15.85
C ASP A 70 -6.43 21.75 -15.87
N LEU A 71 -6.31 22.47 -14.75
CA LEU A 71 -6.73 23.86 -14.62
C LEU A 71 -5.76 24.87 -15.27
N GLY A 72 -4.63 24.40 -15.80
CA GLY A 72 -3.63 25.22 -16.48
C GLY A 72 -2.74 26.06 -15.55
N PHE A 73 -2.77 25.81 -14.24
CA PHE A 73 -1.91 26.48 -13.27
C PHE A 73 -0.48 25.94 -13.27
N LEU A 74 -0.33 24.64 -13.57
CA LEU A 74 0.96 24.00 -13.78
C LEU A 74 1.06 23.42 -15.18
N THR A 75 2.26 23.42 -15.76
CA THR A 75 2.59 22.50 -16.86
C THR A 75 3.03 21.15 -16.30
N LYS A 76 2.92 20.08 -17.10
CA LYS A 76 3.38 18.74 -16.70
C LYS A 76 4.87 18.73 -16.31
N ALA A 77 5.70 19.48 -17.06
CA ALA A 77 7.12 19.63 -16.74
C ALA A 77 7.37 20.33 -15.39
N GLN A 78 6.58 21.36 -15.06
CA GLN A 78 6.66 22.01 -13.75
C GLN A 78 6.20 21.08 -12.64
N LEU A 79 5.12 20.32 -12.84
CA LEU A 79 4.66 19.33 -11.86
C LEU A 79 5.75 18.28 -11.57
N ASP A 80 6.41 17.76 -12.61
CA ASP A 80 7.53 16.83 -12.47
C ASP A 80 8.70 17.45 -11.68
N GLU A 81 8.99 18.73 -11.91
CA GLU A 81 10.00 19.46 -11.14
C GLU A 81 9.60 19.63 -9.66
N VAL A 82 8.34 19.97 -9.36
CA VAL A 82 7.82 20.04 -7.98
C VAL A 82 8.00 18.71 -7.27
N ILE A 83 7.61 17.60 -7.92
CA ILE A 83 7.73 16.24 -7.36
C ILE A 83 9.20 15.88 -7.15
N SER A 84 10.07 16.19 -8.11
CA SER A 84 11.51 15.93 -8.00
C SER A 84 12.14 16.71 -6.85
N ARG A 85 11.80 18.00 -6.71
CA ARG A 85 12.25 18.87 -5.61
C ARG A 85 11.76 18.35 -4.27
N GLN A 86 10.48 18.02 -4.16
CA GLN A 86 9.90 17.48 -2.93
C GLN A 86 10.59 16.19 -2.48
N LYS A 87 10.87 15.27 -3.41
CA LYS A 87 11.63 14.04 -3.12
C LYS A 87 13.05 14.35 -2.64
N ALA A 88 13.74 15.27 -3.31
CA ALA A 88 15.12 15.62 -2.97
C ALA A 88 15.26 16.33 -1.61
N THR A 89 14.24 17.07 -1.17
CA THR A 89 14.23 17.78 0.11
C THR A 89 13.54 17.01 1.24
N HIS A 90 13.05 15.80 0.98
CA HIS A 90 12.31 15.02 1.95
C HIS A 90 13.22 14.60 3.11
N LEU A 91 12.89 15.07 4.31
CA LEU A 91 13.56 14.68 5.54
C LEU A 91 12.98 13.35 6.04
N TYR A 92 13.81 12.33 6.14
CA TYR A 92 13.41 11.05 6.72
C TYR A 92 13.48 11.08 8.25
N ILE A 93 12.69 10.23 8.91
CA ILE A 93 12.62 10.22 10.38
C ILE A 93 13.99 9.95 11.05
N GLY A 94 14.80 9.08 10.46
CA GLY A 94 16.16 8.81 10.93
C GLY A 94 17.07 10.03 10.84
N GLU A 95 16.98 10.78 9.74
CA GLU A 95 17.73 12.02 9.55
C GLU A 95 17.23 13.13 10.49
N ALA A 96 15.92 13.21 10.72
CA ALA A 96 15.33 14.13 11.68
C ALA A 96 15.84 13.86 13.11
N LEU A 97 15.90 12.59 13.53
CA LEU A 97 16.46 12.16 14.80
C LEU A 97 17.95 12.53 14.94
N VAL A 98 18.71 12.47 13.85
CA VAL A 98 20.10 12.96 13.83
C VAL A 98 20.17 14.47 13.96
N LYS A 99 19.32 15.20 13.24
CA LYS A 99 19.29 16.67 13.27
C LYS A 99 18.93 17.24 14.65
N ILE A 100 18.04 16.60 15.39
CA ILE A 100 17.69 17.04 16.76
C ILE A 100 18.69 16.55 17.82
N GLY A 101 19.72 15.81 17.43
CA GLY A 101 20.76 15.28 18.32
C GLY A 101 20.34 14.05 19.13
N ALA A 102 19.18 13.45 18.83
CA ALA A 102 18.70 12.24 19.50
C ALA A 102 19.42 10.97 19.02
N LEU A 103 20.01 11.01 17.82
CA LEU A 103 20.79 9.93 17.23
C LEU A 103 22.05 10.49 16.55
N THR A 104 23.11 9.70 16.44
CA THR A 104 24.27 10.06 15.60
C THR A 104 24.14 9.41 14.22
N ALA A 105 24.84 9.92 13.21
CA ALA A 105 24.80 9.34 11.87
C ALA A 105 25.30 7.89 11.87
N GLU A 106 26.35 7.59 12.64
CA GLU A 106 26.90 6.24 12.76
C GLU A 106 25.91 5.28 13.44
N LYS A 107 25.22 5.76 14.49
CA LYS A 107 24.18 4.98 15.15
C LYS A 107 22.97 4.78 14.24
N LEU A 108 22.62 5.76 13.42
CA LEU A 108 21.53 5.64 12.46
C LEU A 108 21.80 4.52 11.46
N GLU A 109 22.99 4.47 10.86
CA GLU A 109 23.38 3.38 9.95
C GLU A 109 23.31 2.02 10.64
N TYR A 110 23.89 1.90 11.83
CA TYR A 110 23.84 0.69 12.64
C TYR A 110 22.41 0.22 12.94
N TYR A 111 21.52 1.14 13.35
CA TYR A 111 20.14 0.79 13.65
C TYR A 111 19.32 0.52 12.39
N LEU A 112 19.64 1.13 11.24
CA LEU A 112 19.03 0.80 9.96
C LEU A 112 19.39 -0.63 9.53
N GLU A 113 20.64 -1.06 9.72
CA GLU A 113 21.05 -2.43 9.45
C GLU A 113 20.37 -3.42 10.40
N LYS A 114 20.34 -3.11 11.70
CA LYS A 114 19.62 -3.91 12.69
C LYS A 114 18.13 -3.99 12.42
N PHE A 115 17.50 -2.88 12.04
CA PHE A 115 16.10 -2.85 11.68
C PHE A 115 15.84 -3.69 10.44
N LYS A 116 16.68 -3.59 9.40
CA LYS A 116 16.60 -4.47 8.23
C LYS A 116 16.75 -5.94 8.60
N ALA A 117 17.64 -6.28 9.55
CA ALA A 117 17.83 -7.64 10.05
C ALA A 117 16.68 -8.14 10.96
N ASP A 118 16.10 -7.27 11.79
CA ASP A 118 14.91 -7.54 12.61
C ASP A 118 13.66 -7.73 11.75
N GLN A 119 13.58 -6.97 10.66
CA GLN A 119 12.56 -7.12 9.64
C GLN A 119 12.89 -8.26 8.65
N ALA A 120 14.12 -8.79 8.63
CA ALA A 120 14.52 -9.83 7.68
C ALA A 120 13.70 -11.12 7.81
N PRO A 121 13.34 -11.62 9.02
CA PRO A 121 12.39 -12.72 9.17
C PRO A 121 10.97 -12.44 8.63
N TYR A 122 10.59 -11.17 8.45
CA TYR A 122 9.32 -10.76 7.82
C TYR A 122 9.48 -10.44 6.34
N ILE A 123 10.71 -10.24 5.87
CA ILE A 123 11.09 -10.07 4.46
C ILE A 123 11.46 -11.43 3.83
N ALA A 124 11.66 -12.47 4.64
CA ALA A 124 12.17 -13.77 4.22
C ALA A 124 11.43 -14.94 4.88
N GLU A 125 10.17 -15.12 4.51
CA GLU A 125 9.86 -16.35 3.77
C GLU A 125 9.89 -15.92 2.31
N ARG A 126 10.79 -16.48 1.49
CA ARG A 126 10.66 -16.31 0.03
C ARG A 126 9.24 -16.72 -0.30
N VAL A 127 8.45 -15.84 -0.91
CA VAL A 127 7.15 -16.22 -1.46
C VAL A 127 7.40 -17.39 -2.38
N GLU A 128 6.94 -18.57 -1.98
CA GLU A 128 7.02 -19.73 -2.83
C GLU A 128 5.99 -19.54 -3.95
N LEU A 129 6.43 -19.73 -5.19
CA LEU A 129 5.58 -19.67 -6.38
C LEU A 129 5.80 -20.95 -7.19
N PRO A 130 4.77 -21.42 -7.92
CA PRO A 130 4.87 -22.65 -8.69
C PRO A 130 5.92 -22.53 -9.80
N ASP A 131 6.43 -23.68 -10.24
CA ASP A 131 7.53 -23.76 -11.21
C ASP A 131 7.14 -23.24 -12.60
N TRP A 132 5.86 -23.20 -12.95
CA TRP A 132 5.40 -22.68 -14.24
C TRP A 132 5.39 -21.14 -14.28
N LEU A 133 5.35 -20.47 -13.13
CA LEU A 133 5.30 -19.01 -13.03
C LEU A 133 6.71 -18.42 -12.99
N GLN A 134 7.41 -18.51 -14.13
CA GLN A 134 8.79 -17.99 -14.29
C GLN A 134 8.82 -16.59 -14.92
N GLU A 135 7.90 -16.32 -15.83
CA GLU A 135 7.81 -15.01 -16.47
C GLU A 135 7.37 -13.95 -15.45
N HIS A 136 8.11 -12.85 -15.40
CA HIS A 136 7.95 -11.78 -14.39
C HIS A 136 7.91 -12.29 -12.94
N ARG A 137 8.60 -13.40 -12.62
CA ARG A 137 8.57 -14.03 -11.29
C ARG A 137 8.79 -13.07 -10.13
N SER A 138 9.77 -12.16 -10.26
CA SER A 138 10.06 -11.15 -9.23
C SER A 138 8.86 -10.24 -8.95
N VAL A 139 8.06 -9.92 -9.96
CA VAL A 139 6.84 -9.11 -9.80
C VAL A 139 5.78 -9.88 -9.04
N TRP A 140 5.59 -11.17 -9.33
CA TRP A 140 4.66 -12.02 -8.57
C TRP A 140 5.07 -12.18 -7.11
N GLU A 141 6.37 -12.37 -6.85
CA GLU A 141 6.92 -12.40 -5.49
C GLU A 141 6.66 -11.07 -4.77
N ILE A 142 6.88 -9.94 -5.45
CA ILE A 142 6.59 -8.59 -4.93
C ILE A 142 5.09 -8.42 -4.67
N THR A 143 4.20 -8.91 -5.54
CA THR A 143 2.75 -8.80 -5.37
C THR A 143 2.30 -9.44 -4.06
N VAL A 144 2.68 -10.71 -3.84
CA VAL A 144 2.29 -11.43 -2.62
C VAL A 144 2.93 -10.81 -1.38
N ASP A 145 4.22 -10.47 -1.45
CA ASP A 145 4.97 -9.84 -0.34
C ASP A 145 4.38 -8.47 0.06
N LEU A 146 4.02 -7.64 -0.92
CA LEU A 146 3.40 -6.34 -0.64
C LEU A 146 1.97 -6.48 -0.11
N THR A 147 1.18 -7.45 -0.59
CA THR A 147 -0.12 -7.77 0.02
C THR A 147 0.06 -8.08 1.51
N TYR A 148 0.97 -8.99 1.85
CA TYR A 148 1.29 -9.36 3.22
C TYR A 148 1.73 -8.17 4.07
N LYS A 149 2.63 -7.32 3.55
CA LYS A 149 3.10 -6.13 4.26
C LYS A 149 2.01 -5.09 4.47
N MET A 150 1.13 -4.90 3.47
CA MET A 150 0.04 -3.92 3.59
C MET A 150 -1.03 -4.38 4.57
N ILE A 151 -1.26 -5.69 4.71
CA ILE A 151 -2.15 -6.23 5.75
C ILE A 151 -1.67 -5.79 7.14
N THR A 152 -0.38 -5.98 7.46
CA THR A 152 0.14 -5.56 8.76
C THR A 152 0.25 -4.04 8.89
N ARG A 153 0.60 -3.32 7.82
CA ARG A 153 0.86 -1.87 7.87
C ARG A 153 -0.40 -1.01 7.91
N VAL A 154 -1.42 -1.38 7.13
CA VAL A 154 -2.64 -0.59 6.96
C VAL A 154 -3.71 -1.11 7.91
N ILE A 155 -3.96 -2.42 7.93
CA ILE A 155 -5.02 -3.03 8.74
C ILE A 155 -4.56 -3.24 10.19
N GLY A 156 -3.24 -3.42 10.43
CA GLY A 156 -2.69 -3.60 11.78
C GLY A 156 -2.85 -5.01 12.34
N ILE A 157 -3.29 -5.98 11.54
CA ILE A 157 -3.51 -7.37 11.96
C ILE A 157 -2.26 -8.24 11.80
N GLN A 158 -2.08 -9.15 12.75
CA GLN A 158 -1.12 -10.25 12.66
C GLN A 158 -1.77 -11.42 11.92
N PHE A 159 -1.00 -12.10 11.08
CA PHE A 159 -1.46 -13.25 10.32
C PHE A 159 -0.33 -14.26 10.13
N ARG A 160 -0.71 -15.45 9.67
CA ARG A 160 0.23 -16.48 9.21
C ARG A 160 -0.06 -16.84 7.76
N PRO A 161 0.91 -16.68 6.83
CA PRO A 161 0.78 -17.20 5.48
C PRO A 161 0.53 -18.72 5.49
N GLY A 162 -0.40 -19.17 4.66
CA GLY A 162 -0.59 -20.58 4.33
C GLY A 162 0.21 -20.95 3.09
N LYS A 163 0.41 -22.27 2.88
CA LYS A 163 1.02 -22.77 1.66
C LYS A 163 0.09 -22.51 0.47
N PHE A 164 0.62 -21.96 -0.61
CA PHE A 164 -0.17 -21.71 -1.81
C PHE A 164 -0.64 -23.03 -2.45
N PHE A 165 -1.74 -22.96 -3.20
CA PHE A 165 -2.21 -24.07 -4.04
C PHE A 165 -2.85 -23.58 -5.33
N GLU A 166 -2.82 -24.41 -6.37
CA GLU A 166 -3.53 -24.16 -7.63
C GLU A 166 -5.00 -24.54 -7.48
N THR A 167 -5.89 -23.79 -8.13
CA THR A 167 -7.32 -24.09 -8.16
C THR A 167 -7.92 -23.85 -9.54
N ASP A 168 -8.94 -24.64 -9.86
CA ASP A 168 -9.81 -24.44 -11.02
C ASP A 168 -11.14 -23.77 -10.63
N CYS A 169 -11.40 -23.62 -9.33
CA CYS A 169 -12.60 -22.98 -8.80
C CYS A 169 -12.29 -22.21 -7.50
N ILE A 170 -12.62 -20.93 -7.48
CA ILE A 170 -12.51 -20.06 -6.31
C ILE A 170 -13.70 -20.36 -5.40
N ARG A 171 -13.43 -20.74 -4.15
CA ARG A 171 -14.48 -21.05 -3.17
C ARG A 171 -15.29 -19.81 -2.81
N PRO A 172 -16.49 -19.93 -2.23
CA PRO A 172 -17.21 -18.78 -1.72
C PRO A 172 -16.64 -18.26 -0.40
N ASN A 173 -16.77 -16.94 -0.19
CA ASN A 173 -16.49 -16.22 1.05
C ASN A 173 -17.39 -14.96 1.08
N GLU A 174 -17.32 -14.14 2.13
CA GLU A 174 -18.17 -12.94 2.30
C GLU A 174 -18.11 -12.02 1.07
N MET A 175 -16.90 -11.63 0.67
CA MET A 175 -16.68 -10.79 -0.50
C MET A 175 -15.29 -10.99 -1.11
N TYR A 176 -15.16 -10.54 -2.36
CA TYR A 176 -13.90 -10.40 -3.07
C TYR A 176 -13.76 -8.98 -3.60
N ALA A 177 -12.65 -8.32 -3.28
CA ALA A 177 -12.22 -7.14 -4.02
C ALA A 177 -11.29 -7.61 -5.15
N ALA A 178 -11.65 -7.32 -6.40
CA ALA A 178 -10.93 -7.76 -7.58
C ALA A 178 -10.41 -6.57 -8.39
N MET A 179 -9.22 -6.70 -8.96
CA MET A 179 -8.60 -5.67 -9.79
C MET A 179 -7.83 -6.33 -10.93
N ASP A 180 -8.07 -5.86 -12.16
CA ASP A 180 -7.37 -6.36 -13.34
C ASP A 180 -6.02 -5.64 -13.51
N LEU A 181 -4.99 -6.44 -13.77
CA LEU A 181 -3.62 -6.02 -14.07
C LEU A 181 -3.36 -6.23 -15.56
N CYS A 182 -2.90 -5.18 -16.24
CA CYS A 182 -2.60 -5.19 -17.68
C CYS A 182 -1.22 -4.56 -17.94
N GLY A 183 -0.68 -4.72 -19.15
CA GLY A 183 0.64 -4.22 -19.53
C GLY A 183 1.55 -5.36 -19.97
N ASP A 184 2.76 -5.40 -19.43
CA ASP A 184 3.74 -6.46 -19.71
C ASP A 184 3.28 -7.84 -19.20
N LEU A 185 2.40 -7.85 -18.20
CA LEU A 185 1.71 -9.04 -17.73
C LEU A 185 0.18 -8.84 -17.74
N THR A 186 -0.56 -9.94 -17.75
CA THR A 186 -2.03 -9.92 -17.64
C THR A 186 -2.48 -10.86 -16.54
N ALA A 187 -3.19 -10.34 -15.55
CA ALA A 187 -3.80 -11.14 -14.49
C ALA A 187 -4.97 -10.43 -13.84
N ARG A 188 -5.74 -11.18 -13.04
CA ARG A 188 -6.69 -10.63 -12.08
C ARG A 188 -6.20 -10.91 -10.67
N TYR A 189 -6.06 -9.87 -9.88
CA TYR A 189 -5.82 -9.94 -8.45
C TYR A 189 -7.18 -9.99 -7.75
N LEU A 190 -7.36 -10.89 -6.78
CA LEU A 190 -8.52 -10.87 -5.89
C LEU A 190 -8.05 -10.99 -4.44
N LEU A 191 -8.65 -10.20 -3.57
CA LEU A 191 -8.54 -10.38 -2.12
C LEU A 191 -9.90 -10.81 -1.58
N SER A 192 -9.95 -12.02 -1.05
CA SER A 192 -11.09 -12.58 -0.34
C SER A 192 -10.99 -12.29 1.14
N VAL A 193 -12.10 -11.90 1.76
CA VAL A 193 -12.17 -11.65 3.21
C VAL A 193 -13.47 -12.22 3.80
N SER A 194 -13.41 -12.67 5.04
CA SER A 194 -14.59 -12.94 5.88
C SER A 194 -15.23 -11.64 6.36
N GLY A 195 -16.49 -11.69 6.82
CA GLY A 195 -17.18 -10.51 7.37
C GLY A 195 -16.47 -9.87 8.58
N GLY A 196 -15.82 -10.67 9.44
CA GLY A 196 -15.02 -10.17 10.56
C GLY A 196 -13.81 -9.34 10.10
N LEU A 197 -13.14 -9.80 9.03
CA LEU A 197 -12.02 -9.10 8.42
C LEU A 197 -12.44 -7.89 7.60
N GLN A 198 -13.57 -7.94 6.90
CA GLN A 198 -14.14 -6.78 6.21
C GLN A 198 -14.33 -5.61 7.19
N LYS A 199 -14.97 -5.86 8.35
CA LYS A 199 -15.11 -4.85 9.40
C LYS A 199 -13.76 -4.39 9.96
N SER A 200 -12.78 -5.28 10.06
CA SER A 200 -11.43 -4.92 10.52
C SER A 200 -10.70 -4.00 9.55
N ILE A 201 -10.86 -4.24 8.24
CA ILE A 201 -10.35 -3.35 7.20
C ILE A 201 -11.07 -2.01 7.25
N ALA A 202 -12.40 -2.00 7.35
CA ALA A 202 -13.20 -0.78 7.41
C ALA A 202 -12.77 0.13 8.58
N ARG A 203 -12.62 -0.43 9.79
CA ARG A 203 -12.10 0.31 10.96
C ARG A 203 -10.74 0.95 10.70
N ALA A 204 -9.85 0.23 10.02
CA ALA A 204 -8.51 0.72 9.72
C ALA A 204 -8.49 1.83 8.66
N ILE A 205 -9.30 1.68 7.60
CA ILE A 205 -9.37 2.63 6.48
C ILE A 205 -10.13 3.91 6.87
N LEU A 206 -11.30 3.77 7.51
CA LEU A 206 -12.12 4.88 7.99
C LEU A 206 -11.52 5.55 9.24
N ARG A 207 -10.62 4.86 9.94
CA ARG A 207 -10.02 5.27 11.23
C ARG A 207 -11.06 5.42 12.34
N GLU A 208 -12.02 4.52 12.36
CA GLU A 208 -13.10 4.47 13.33
C GLU A 208 -13.04 3.15 14.12
N ASN A 209 -13.43 3.19 15.40
CA ASN A 209 -13.40 2.00 16.25
C ASN A 209 -14.65 1.13 16.11
N ASP A 210 -15.75 1.70 15.62
CA ASP A 210 -17.03 1.04 15.43
C ASP A 210 -17.51 1.31 14.01
N VAL A 211 -17.93 0.24 13.32
CA VAL A 211 -18.42 0.25 11.94
C VAL A 211 -19.69 -0.59 11.81
N GLU A 212 -20.34 -0.96 12.93
CA GLU A 212 -21.56 -1.78 12.93
C GLU A 212 -22.77 -1.05 12.30
N GLY A 213 -22.71 0.29 12.21
CA GLY A 213 -23.74 1.11 11.58
C GLY A 213 -23.52 1.40 10.10
N GLU A 214 -22.38 0.99 9.53
CA GLU A 214 -22.05 1.25 8.12
C GLU A 214 -22.84 0.35 7.17
N SER A 215 -23.14 0.86 5.98
CA SER A 215 -23.78 0.06 4.94
C SER A 215 -22.79 -0.96 4.35
N GLU A 216 -23.32 -2.04 3.78
CA GLU A 216 -22.51 -3.05 3.09
C GLU A 216 -21.66 -2.44 1.97
N GLU A 217 -22.20 -1.50 1.21
CA GLU A 217 -21.48 -0.75 0.16
C GLU A 217 -20.28 0.01 0.72
N ILE A 218 -20.41 0.68 1.88
CA ILE A 218 -19.30 1.39 2.52
C ILE A 218 -18.23 0.38 2.99
N LEU A 219 -18.64 -0.74 3.57
CA LEU A 219 -17.72 -1.78 4.01
C LEU A 219 -16.95 -2.38 2.82
N GLU A 220 -17.61 -2.65 1.70
CA GLU A 220 -16.97 -3.12 0.46
C GLU A 220 -15.99 -2.10 -0.12
N ASP A 221 -16.38 -0.83 -0.17
CA ASP A 221 -15.53 0.27 -0.64
C ASP A 221 -14.21 0.34 0.14
N THR A 222 -14.24 0.10 1.45
CA THR A 222 -13.00 0.09 2.25
C THR A 222 -12.05 -1.05 1.87
N VAL A 223 -12.57 -2.22 1.48
CA VAL A 223 -11.75 -3.34 1.00
C VAL A 223 -11.20 -3.04 -0.39
N MET A 224 -11.99 -2.42 -1.27
CA MET A 224 -11.52 -1.95 -2.57
C MET A 224 -10.42 -0.90 -2.44
N GLU A 225 -10.55 0.05 -1.51
CA GLU A 225 -9.53 1.06 -1.22
C GLU A 225 -8.25 0.40 -0.68
N PHE A 226 -8.38 -0.62 0.18
CA PHE A 226 -7.22 -1.40 0.61
C PHE A 226 -6.51 -2.08 -0.57
N VAL A 227 -7.25 -2.69 -1.50
CA VAL A 227 -6.69 -3.29 -2.71
C VAL A 227 -6.00 -2.26 -3.60
N ASN A 228 -6.58 -1.06 -3.76
CA ASN A 228 -5.95 0.07 -4.46
C ASN A 228 -4.60 0.44 -3.84
N ILE A 229 -4.52 0.52 -2.50
CA ILE A 229 -3.27 0.81 -1.79
C ILE A 229 -2.24 -0.28 -2.09
N VAL A 230 -2.62 -1.56 -2.01
CA VAL A 230 -1.72 -2.68 -2.30
C VAL A 230 -1.19 -2.61 -3.72
N LEU A 231 -2.08 -2.57 -4.71
CA LEU A 231 -1.70 -2.67 -6.12
C LEU A 231 -1.04 -1.39 -6.66
N GLY A 232 -1.33 -0.22 -6.07
CA GLY A 232 -0.56 1.00 -6.31
C GLY A 232 0.91 0.86 -5.91
N ASN A 233 1.20 0.20 -4.78
CA ASN A 233 2.58 -0.09 -4.36
C ASN A 233 3.23 -1.14 -5.25
N VAL A 234 2.49 -2.18 -5.66
CA VAL A 234 2.98 -3.22 -6.60
C VAL A 234 3.36 -2.60 -7.94
N ALA A 235 2.49 -1.81 -8.55
CA ALA A 235 2.75 -1.16 -9.84
C ALA A 235 3.97 -0.22 -9.75
N ALA A 236 4.06 0.59 -8.68
CA ALA A 236 5.21 1.45 -8.46
C ALA A 236 6.53 0.66 -8.30
N LYS A 237 6.49 -0.52 -7.66
CA LYS A 237 7.67 -1.36 -7.47
C LYS A 237 8.05 -2.12 -8.75
N ALA A 238 7.07 -2.63 -9.49
CA ALA A 238 7.27 -3.28 -10.79
C ALA A 238 7.92 -2.32 -11.79
N SER A 239 7.47 -1.07 -11.83
CA SER A 239 8.04 -0.03 -12.70
C SER A 239 9.53 0.23 -12.41
N GLN A 240 9.94 0.21 -11.12
CA GLN A 240 11.38 0.30 -10.75
C GLN A 240 12.22 -0.88 -11.25
N THR A 241 11.60 -2.03 -11.48
CA THR A 241 12.23 -3.23 -12.05
C THR A 241 12.09 -3.32 -13.56
N GLY A 242 11.55 -2.29 -14.22
CA GLY A 242 11.39 -2.20 -15.67
C GLY A 242 10.17 -2.94 -16.23
N VAL A 243 9.22 -3.34 -15.37
CA VAL A 243 7.96 -3.98 -15.77
C VAL A 243 6.82 -2.99 -15.61
N THR A 244 6.06 -2.77 -16.67
CA THR A 244 4.90 -1.86 -16.69
C THR A 244 3.63 -2.63 -16.34
N ILE A 245 2.94 -2.18 -15.29
CA ILE A 245 1.65 -2.71 -14.86
C ILE A 245 0.68 -1.56 -14.73
N ASP A 246 -0.37 -1.59 -15.54
CA ASP A 246 -1.53 -0.75 -15.43
C ASP A 246 -2.58 -1.46 -14.56
N ILE A 247 -3.15 -0.73 -13.61
CA ILE A 247 -4.15 -1.22 -12.67
C ILE A 247 -5.49 -0.57 -12.99
N ASN A 248 -6.51 -1.38 -13.28
CA ASN A 248 -7.87 -0.91 -13.56
C ASN A 248 -8.64 -0.67 -12.26
N PRO A 249 -9.70 0.16 -12.22
CA PRO A 249 -10.49 0.35 -11.00
C PRO A 249 -10.94 -0.99 -10.38
N PRO A 250 -10.89 -1.13 -9.04
CA PRO A 250 -11.31 -2.35 -8.37
C PRO A 250 -12.83 -2.52 -8.48
N ILE A 251 -13.26 -3.77 -8.40
CA ILE A 251 -14.68 -4.15 -8.39
C ILE A 251 -14.94 -5.15 -7.27
N THR A 252 -16.12 -5.09 -6.67
CA THR A 252 -16.60 -6.14 -5.77
C THR A 252 -17.12 -7.33 -6.58
N LEU A 253 -16.79 -8.54 -6.12
CA LEU A 253 -17.40 -9.79 -6.59
C LEU A 253 -17.95 -10.58 -5.39
N HIS A 254 -19.13 -11.17 -5.57
CA HIS A 254 -19.68 -12.16 -4.64
C HIS A 254 -19.74 -13.49 -5.36
N ALA A 255 -19.08 -14.49 -4.78
CA ALA A 255 -19.05 -15.83 -5.33
C ALA A 255 -20.42 -16.52 -5.12
N PRO A 256 -20.99 -17.20 -6.13
CA PRO A 256 -22.16 -18.03 -5.91
C PRO A 256 -21.80 -19.24 -5.01
N PRO A 257 -22.77 -19.93 -4.41
CA PRO A 257 -22.52 -21.06 -3.48
C PRO A 257 -21.65 -22.19 -4.07
N GLU A 258 -21.74 -22.41 -5.38
CA GLU A 258 -20.93 -23.38 -6.13
C GLU A 258 -19.47 -22.94 -6.39
N GLY A 259 -19.12 -21.69 -6.07
CA GLY A 259 -17.83 -21.07 -6.34
C GLY A 259 -17.72 -20.44 -7.73
N MET A 260 -16.66 -19.67 -7.96
CA MET A 260 -16.39 -19.03 -9.25
C MET A 260 -15.35 -19.84 -10.04
N PRO A 261 -15.68 -20.38 -11.22
CA PRO A 261 -14.72 -21.11 -12.03
C PRO A 261 -13.60 -20.19 -12.53
N VAL A 262 -12.37 -20.71 -12.60
CA VAL A 262 -11.26 -19.98 -13.20
C VAL A 262 -11.52 -19.79 -14.71
N PRO A 263 -11.40 -18.56 -15.25
CA PRO A 263 -11.64 -18.31 -16.67
C PRO A 263 -10.72 -19.12 -17.59
N SER A 264 -11.22 -19.49 -18.77
CA SER A 264 -10.41 -20.19 -19.76
C SER A 264 -9.18 -19.37 -20.16
N GLY A 265 -8.01 -20.01 -20.22
CA GLY A 265 -6.73 -19.35 -20.50
C GLY A 265 -6.05 -18.74 -19.28
N TYR A 266 -6.62 -18.90 -18.09
CA TYR A 266 -6.02 -18.48 -16.83
C TYR A 266 -5.68 -19.70 -15.96
N ARG A 267 -4.70 -19.52 -15.07
CA ARG A 267 -4.45 -20.40 -13.92
C ARG A 267 -4.73 -19.66 -12.63
N GLY A 268 -5.48 -20.31 -11.73
CA GLY A 268 -5.79 -19.78 -10.40
C GLY A 268 -4.76 -20.23 -9.37
N LEU A 269 -4.20 -19.27 -8.64
CA LEU A 269 -3.27 -19.51 -7.55
C LEU A 269 -3.82 -18.86 -6.28
N VAL A 270 -4.00 -19.66 -5.23
CA VAL A 270 -4.54 -19.19 -3.95
C VAL A 270 -3.43 -19.17 -2.91
N PHE A 271 -3.31 -18.07 -2.18
CA PHE A 271 -2.43 -17.85 -1.05
C PHE A 271 -3.28 -17.62 0.21
N PRO A 272 -3.49 -18.66 1.03
CA PRO A 272 -4.25 -18.51 2.27
C PRO A 272 -3.53 -17.59 3.25
N ILE A 273 -4.28 -16.77 3.97
CA ILE A 273 -3.81 -15.85 4.99
C ILE A 273 -4.65 -16.11 6.25
N HIS A 274 -4.06 -16.80 7.22
CA HIS A 274 -4.75 -17.20 8.44
C HIS A 274 -4.70 -16.07 9.47
N VAL A 275 -5.86 -15.59 9.91
CA VAL A 275 -6.02 -14.53 10.91
C VAL A 275 -6.90 -15.04 12.04
N GLY A 276 -6.36 -15.24 13.25
CA GLY A 276 -7.14 -15.79 14.36
C GLY A 276 -7.74 -17.18 14.08
N ASP A 277 -8.70 -17.61 14.90
CA ASP A 277 -9.27 -18.97 14.83
C ASP A 277 -10.45 -19.12 13.84
N ASP A 278 -11.13 -18.02 13.44
CA ASP A 278 -12.35 -18.08 12.62
C ASP A 278 -12.35 -17.16 11.38
N ASP A 279 -11.32 -16.34 11.17
CA ASP A 279 -11.27 -15.38 10.07
C ASP A 279 -10.40 -15.89 8.90
N LEU A 280 -10.98 -15.86 7.69
CA LEU A 280 -10.35 -16.33 6.47
C LEU A 280 -10.08 -15.17 5.52
N MET A 281 -8.80 -14.95 5.22
CA MET A 281 -8.36 -14.10 4.13
C MET A 281 -7.64 -14.95 3.08
N GLU A 282 -7.89 -14.69 1.81
CA GLU A 282 -7.17 -15.35 0.73
C GLU A 282 -6.78 -14.34 -0.34
N LEU A 283 -5.50 -14.35 -0.74
CA LEU A 283 -5.07 -13.71 -1.98
C LEU A 283 -5.23 -14.72 -3.11
N VAL A 284 -5.96 -14.36 -4.16
CA VAL A 284 -6.09 -15.16 -5.38
C VAL A 284 -5.49 -14.40 -6.55
N LEU A 285 -4.60 -15.06 -7.29
CA LEU A 285 -4.06 -14.56 -8.55
C LEU A 285 -4.59 -15.43 -9.68
N LEU A 286 -5.31 -14.83 -10.62
CA LEU A 286 -5.67 -15.46 -11.89
C LEU A 286 -4.68 -14.97 -12.93
N VAL A 287 -3.67 -15.79 -13.23
CA VAL A 287 -2.60 -15.43 -14.17
C VAL A 287 -2.95 -15.96 -15.56
N LYS A 288 -2.89 -15.08 -16.57
CA LYS A 288 -3.10 -15.48 -17.96
C LYS A 288 -1.88 -16.25 -18.48
N LEU A 289 -2.12 -17.40 -19.11
CA LEU A 289 -1.09 -18.24 -19.76
C LEU A 289 -0.72 -17.73 -21.16
#